data_AF-A0A2L2Y5M4-F1
#
_entry.id   AF-A0A2L2Y5M4-F1
#
_cell.length_a   1.000
_cell.length_b   1.000
_cell.length_c   1.000
_cell.angle_alpha   90.00
_cell.angle_beta   90.00
_cell.angle_gamma   90.00
#
_symmetry.space_group_name_H-M   'P 1'
#
loop_
_entity.id
_entity.type
_entity.pdbx_description
1 polymer ?
#
loop_
_entity_poly.entity_id
_entity_poly.type
_entity_poly.pdbx_seq_one_letter_code
_entity_poly.pdbx_strand_id
1 'polypeptide(L)'
;MSASSARQDMPPKGGYSSIQWQRIPLKKPWSGFKAFSAYFLISAAAYCGYHESLRLRRRNRRENEELTVAIEPLLVAERDRMYLNQLRKNREEEADLMKNVPGWKVGTYYGQPLYTTVGDNIIDPYSFEYYAHAHPNDEYWMQTYDFWM
;
A
#
# COMPACT_ATOMS: atom_id res chain seq x y z
N MET A 1 -94.69 -46.58 -20.10
CA MET A 1 -93.67 -45.59 -20.50
C MET A 1 -92.35 -46.01 -19.88
N SER A 2 -91.32 -46.19 -20.69
CA SER A 2 -89.98 -46.60 -20.26
C SER A 2 -89.35 -45.50 -19.40
N ALA A 3 -89.10 -45.77 -18.12
CA ALA A 3 -88.33 -44.87 -17.27
C ALA A 3 -86.85 -45.19 -17.47
N SER A 4 -86.15 -44.37 -18.26
CA SER A 4 -84.69 -44.43 -18.33
C SER A 4 -84.13 -44.15 -16.92
N SER A 5 -83.59 -45.16 -16.25
CA SER A 5 -82.98 -44.97 -14.94
C SER A 5 -81.72 -44.13 -15.11
N ALA A 6 -81.78 -42.83 -14.84
CA ALA A 6 -80.60 -42.00 -14.80
C ALA A 6 -79.61 -42.63 -13.81
N ARG A 7 -78.43 -43.03 -14.31
CA ARG A 7 -77.35 -43.55 -13.46
C ARG A 7 -76.76 -42.36 -12.73
N GLN A 8 -77.32 -42.05 -11.57
CA GLN A 8 -76.88 -40.94 -10.74
C GLN A 8 -75.45 -41.21 -10.25
N ASP A 9 -74.58 -40.23 -10.38
CA ASP A 9 -73.23 -40.33 -9.84
C ASP A 9 -73.31 -40.26 -8.31
N MET A 10 -72.91 -41.35 -7.66
CA MET A 10 -73.05 -41.52 -6.22
C MET A 10 -71.68 -41.83 -5.61
N PRO A 11 -71.41 -41.39 -4.37
CA PRO A 11 -70.17 -41.75 -3.70
C PRO A 11 -70.06 -43.27 -3.60
N PRO A 12 -68.82 -43.81 -3.63
CA PRO A 12 -68.62 -45.24 -3.50
C PRO A 12 -69.22 -45.76 -2.19
N LYS A 13 -69.73 -47.00 -2.20
CA LYS A 13 -70.24 -47.66 -0.98
C LYS A 13 -69.09 -47.78 0.03
N GLY A 14 -69.11 -46.95 1.07
CA GLY A 14 -68.01 -46.81 2.05
C GLY A 14 -67.45 -45.39 2.20
N GLY A 15 -67.84 -44.45 1.33
CA GLY A 15 -67.40 -43.05 1.38
C GLY A 15 -66.00 -42.82 0.79
N TYR A 16 -65.62 -41.55 0.62
CA TYR A 16 -64.27 -41.17 0.18
C TYR A 16 -63.27 -41.23 1.35
N SER A 17 -61.98 -41.34 1.04
CA SER A 17 -60.93 -41.23 2.05
C SER A 17 -60.96 -39.85 2.72
N SER A 18 -60.54 -39.80 3.99
CA SER A 18 -60.47 -38.54 4.73
C SER A 18 -59.48 -37.59 4.05
N ILE A 19 -59.98 -36.45 3.58
CA ILE A 19 -59.14 -35.39 3.03
C ILE A 19 -58.47 -34.66 4.21
N GLN A 20 -57.13 -34.68 4.25
CA GLN A 20 -56.38 -33.88 5.21
C GLN A 20 -56.45 -32.41 4.80
N TRP A 21 -57.35 -31.66 5.43
CA TRP A 21 -57.50 -30.22 5.24
C TRP A 21 -56.55 -29.40 6.12
N GLN A 22 -55.91 -30.04 7.12
CA GLN A 22 -54.97 -29.39 8.02
C GLN A 22 -53.61 -29.19 7.37
N ARG A 23 -53.00 -28.04 7.62
CA ARG A 23 -51.64 -27.75 7.18
C ARG A 23 -50.62 -28.58 7.97
N ILE A 24 -49.79 -29.35 7.28
CA ILE A 24 -48.65 -30.06 7.89
C ILE A 24 -47.42 -29.16 7.75
N PRO A 25 -46.92 -28.53 8.83
CA PRO A 25 -45.69 -27.76 8.75
C PRO A 25 -44.50 -28.70 8.53
N LEU A 26 -43.59 -28.32 7.62
CA LEU A 26 -42.34 -29.05 7.43
C LEU A 26 -41.48 -28.92 8.68
N LYS A 27 -40.90 -30.04 9.14
CA LYS A 27 -39.93 -30.05 10.23
C LYS A 27 -38.69 -29.26 9.78
N LYS A 28 -38.37 -28.17 10.49
CA LYS A 28 -37.16 -27.38 10.21
C LYS A 28 -35.95 -28.11 10.80
N PRO A 29 -34.99 -28.57 9.99
CA PRO A 29 -33.85 -29.34 10.49
C PRO A 29 -32.89 -28.50 11.35
N TRP A 30 -32.92 -27.18 11.19
CA TRP A 30 -32.07 -26.23 11.92
C TRP A 30 -32.88 -25.42 12.94
N SER A 31 -32.49 -25.56 14.21
CA SER A 31 -32.90 -24.63 15.26
C SER A 31 -31.99 -23.39 15.23
N GLY A 32 -32.52 -22.22 15.58
CA GLY A 32 -31.75 -20.96 15.58
C GLY A 32 -30.46 -21.06 16.40
N PHE A 33 -30.51 -21.75 17.56
CA PHE A 33 -29.33 -21.98 18.39
C PHE A 33 -28.21 -22.76 17.67
N LYS A 34 -28.57 -23.78 16.87
CA LYS A 34 -27.58 -24.56 16.10
C LYS A 34 -26.93 -23.73 14.99
N ALA A 35 -27.69 -22.83 14.37
CA ALA A 35 -27.16 -21.92 13.36
C ALA A 35 -26.15 -20.94 13.99
N PHE A 36 -26.50 -20.35 15.14
CA PHE A 36 -25.58 -19.47 15.88
C PHE A 36 -24.33 -20.21 16.35
N SER A 37 -24.46 -21.41 16.91
CA SER A 37 -23.29 -22.18 17.36
C SER A 37 -22.36 -22.52 16.21
N ALA A 38 -22.90 -22.91 15.04
CA ALA A 38 -22.09 -23.19 13.86
C ALA A 38 -21.36 -21.93 13.37
N TYR A 39 -22.04 -20.79 13.34
CA TYR A 39 -21.43 -19.51 13.00
C TYR A 39 -20.26 -19.17 13.92
N PHE A 40 -20.47 -19.20 15.24
CA PHE A 40 -19.40 -18.88 16.20
C PHE A 40 -18.19 -19.81 16.09
N LEU A 41 -18.41 -21.11 15.86
CA LEU A 41 -17.31 -22.06 15.67
C LEU A 41 -16.49 -21.75 14.42
N ILE A 42 -17.16 -21.48 13.30
CA ILE A 42 -16.49 -21.12 12.03
C ILE A 42 -15.73 -19.80 12.20
N SER A 43 -16.36 -18.79 12.79
CA SER A 43 -15.73 -17.50 13.05
C SER A 43 -14.52 -17.60 13.98
N ALA A 44 -14.59 -18.41 15.03
CA ALA A 44 -13.47 -18.64 15.94
C ALA A 44 -12.30 -19.33 15.22
N ALA A 45 -12.56 -20.37 14.42
CA ALA A 45 -11.54 -21.04 13.64
C ALA A 45 -10.89 -20.10 12.60
N ALA A 46 -11.70 -19.28 11.92
CA ALA A 46 -11.21 -18.27 10.99
C ALA A 46 -10.34 -17.22 11.70
N TYR A 47 -10.73 -16.79 12.89
CA TYR A 47 -9.96 -15.83 13.68
C TYR A 47 -8.59 -16.39 14.09
N CYS A 48 -8.51 -17.66 14.51
CA CYS A 48 -7.24 -18.34 14.78
C CYS A 48 -6.33 -18.37 13.54
N GLY A 49 -6.86 -18.76 12.37
CA GLY A 49 -6.08 -18.78 11.12
C GLY A 49 -5.63 -17.40 10.66
N TYR A 50 -6.49 -16.38 10.85
CA TYR A 50 -6.16 -14.99 10.57
C TYR A 50 -5.03 -14.48 11.46
N HIS A 51 -5.05 -14.84 12.75
CA HIS A 51 -4.03 -14.43 13.70
C HIS A 51 -2.64 -14.96 13.34
N GLU A 52 -2.52 -16.24 12.94
CA GLU A 52 -1.27 -16.79 12.43
C GLU A 52 -0.81 -16.10 11.15
N SER A 53 -1.74 -15.79 10.23
CA SER A 53 -1.43 -15.04 9.02
C SER A 53 -0.88 -13.63 9.34
N LEU A 54 -1.43 -12.96 10.34
CA LEU A 54 -0.92 -11.67 10.81
C LEU A 54 0.47 -11.79 11.43
N ARG A 55 0.73 -12.83 12.23
CA ARG A 55 2.06 -13.10 12.80
C ARG A 55 3.10 -13.27 11.71
N LEU A 56 2.79 -14.05 10.67
CA LEU A 56 3.67 -14.25 9.52
C LEU A 56 3.93 -12.94 8.76
N ARG A 57 2.88 -12.16 8.47
CA ARG A 57 3.02 -10.85 7.80
C ARG A 57 3.90 -9.89 8.60
N ARG A 58 3.75 -9.85 9.92
CA ARG A 58 4.60 -9.03 10.81
C ARG A 58 6.04 -9.50 10.84
N ARG A 59 6.30 -10.81 10.70
CA ARG A 59 7.66 -11.34 10.60
C ARG A 59 8.30 -10.94 9.28
N ASN A 60 7.61 -11.16 8.15
CA ASN A 60 8.14 -10.80 6.83
C ASN A 60 8.36 -9.29 6.69
N ARG A 61 7.50 -8.47 7.31
CA ARG A 61 7.69 -7.02 7.34
C ARG A 61 8.97 -6.64 8.10
N ARG A 62 9.20 -7.24 9.28
CA ARG A 62 10.43 -7.01 10.05
C ARG A 62 11.67 -7.45 9.28
N GLU A 63 11.62 -8.60 8.63
CA GLU A 63 12.71 -9.09 7.78
C GLU A 63 13.02 -8.09 6.65
N ASN A 64 12.01 -7.56 5.96
CA ASN A 64 12.21 -6.54 4.93
C ASN A 64 12.79 -5.23 5.48
N GLU A 65 12.34 -4.80 6.67
CA GLU A 65 12.86 -3.61 7.34
C GLU A 65 14.33 -3.82 7.75
N GLU A 66 14.67 -4.98 8.32
CA GLU A 66 16.04 -5.37 8.69
C GLU A 66 16.96 -5.42 7.46
N LEU A 67 16.50 -5.99 6.33
CA LEU A 67 17.25 -5.99 5.08
C LEU A 67 17.47 -4.58 4.53
N THR A 68 16.48 -3.70 4.67
CA THR A 68 16.60 -2.31 4.24
C THR A 68 17.67 -1.59 5.06
N VAL A 69 17.63 -1.72 6.40
CA VAL A 69 18.63 -1.14 7.31
C VAL A 69 20.03 -1.71 7.05
N ALA A 70 20.13 -3.00 6.71
CA ALA A 70 21.41 -3.62 6.40
C ALA A 70 22.07 -3.06 5.13
N ILE A 71 21.27 -2.68 4.12
CA ILE A 71 21.76 -2.18 2.82
C ILE A 71 21.88 -0.65 2.81
N GLU A 72 21.11 0.06 3.64
CA GLU A 72 21.12 1.52 3.80
C GLU A 72 22.52 2.16 3.83
N PRO A 73 23.50 1.70 4.64
CA PRO A 73 24.81 2.35 4.68
C PRO A 73 25.57 2.30 3.34
N LEU A 74 25.35 1.25 2.54
CA LEU A 74 25.95 1.16 1.20
C LEU A 74 25.29 2.18 0.26
N LEU A 75 23.96 2.27 0.26
CA LEU A 75 23.22 3.20 -0.58
C LEU A 75 23.52 4.66 -0.23
N VAL A 76 23.61 4.98 1.06
CA VAL A 76 24.00 6.31 1.54
C VAL A 76 25.43 6.63 1.08
N ALA A 77 26.38 5.70 1.23
CA ALA A 77 27.75 5.93 0.78
C ALA A 77 27.87 6.13 -0.75
N GLU A 78 27.09 5.39 -1.54
CA GLU A 78 27.03 5.58 -3.00
C GLU A 78 26.43 6.94 -3.36
N ARG A 79 25.33 7.33 -2.70
CA ARG A 79 24.70 8.64 -2.86
C ARG A 79 25.66 9.76 -2.51
N ASP A 80 26.34 9.69 -1.38
CA ASP A 80 27.28 10.73 -0.92
C ASP A 80 28.44 10.90 -1.91
N ARG A 81 28.93 9.80 -2.51
CA ARG A 81 29.94 9.87 -3.58
C ARG A 81 29.40 10.58 -4.82
N MET A 82 28.18 10.24 -5.25
CA MET A 82 27.56 10.90 -6.40
C MET A 82 27.34 12.39 -6.15
N TYR A 83 26.88 12.73 -4.95
CA TYR A 83 26.66 14.10 -4.51
C TYR A 83 27.95 14.91 -4.53
N LEU A 84 29.02 14.43 -3.88
CA LEU A 84 30.32 15.12 -3.87
C LEU A 84 30.93 15.25 -5.26
N ASN A 85 30.76 14.23 -6.12
CA ASN A 85 31.23 14.30 -7.50
C ASN A 85 30.52 15.40 -8.30
N GLN A 86 29.20 15.54 -8.13
CA GLN A 86 28.43 16.59 -8.80
C GLN A 86 28.82 17.99 -8.28
N LEU A 87 29.01 18.15 -6.96
CA LEU A 87 29.52 19.41 -6.40
C LEU A 87 30.91 19.75 -6.92
N ARG A 88 31.78 18.75 -7.07
CA ARG A 88 33.11 18.94 -7.65
C ARG A 88 33.02 19.40 -9.10
N LYS A 89 32.14 18.79 -9.90
CA LYS A 89 31.88 19.20 -11.29
C LYS A 89 31.41 20.65 -11.36
N ASN A 90 30.43 21.04 -10.56
CA ASN A 90 29.93 22.42 -10.53
C ASN A 90 31.04 23.41 -10.15
N ARG A 91 31.92 23.04 -9.20
CA ARG A 91 33.05 23.88 -8.80
C ARG A 91 34.13 24.00 -9.89
N GLU A 92 34.40 22.92 -10.63
CA GLU A 92 35.32 22.92 -11.76
C GLU A 92 34.79 23.81 -12.89
N GLU A 93 33.49 23.70 -13.21
CA GLU A 93 32.83 24.57 -14.20
C GLU A 93 32.77 26.04 -13.77
N GLU A 94 32.52 26.31 -12.48
CA GLU A 94 32.60 27.66 -11.92
C GLU A 94 34.00 28.26 -12.12
N ALA A 95 35.06 27.49 -11.84
CA ALA A 95 36.44 27.93 -12.01
C ALA A 95 36.77 28.26 -13.47
N ASP A 96 36.33 27.42 -14.41
CA ASP A 96 36.56 27.61 -15.84
C ASP A 96 35.78 28.80 -16.40
N LEU A 97 34.54 28.99 -15.95
CA LEU A 97 33.65 30.06 -16.41
C LEU A 97 34.04 31.42 -15.83
N MET A 98 34.46 31.47 -14.55
CA MET A 98 34.74 32.71 -13.83
C MET A 98 36.21 33.15 -13.84
N LYS A 99 37.12 32.42 -14.50
CA LYS A 99 38.57 32.71 -14.54
C LYS A 99 38.96 34.13 -14.99
N ASN A 100 38.12 34.77 -15.81
CA ASN A 100 38.39 36.10 -16.36
C ASN A 100 37.76 37.24 -15.55
N VAL A 101 37.06 36.94 -14.46
CA VAL A 101 36.36 37.94 -13.64
C VAL A 101 37.29 38.43 -12.52
N PRO A 102 37.63 39.73 -12.48
CA PRO A 102 38.56 40.26 -11.48
C PRO A 102 37.96 40.14 -10.07
N GLY A 103 38.74 39.61 -9.14
CA GLY A 103 38.32 39.46 -7.74
C GLY A 103 37.39 38.28 -7.47
N TRP A 104 37.05 37.46 -8.47
CA TRP A 104 36.28 36.24 -8.24
C TRP A 104 37.15 35.17 -7.57
N LYS A 105 36.64 34.59 -6.48
CA LYS A 105 37.25 33.45 -5.80
C LYS A 105 36.22 32.34 -5.74
N VAL A 106 36.53 31.23 -6.42
CA VAL A 106 35.66 30.06 -6.57
C VAL A 106 35.11 29.59 -5.21
N GLY A 107 33.81 29.32 -5.14
CA GLY A 107 33.12 28.89 -3.93
C GLY A 107 32.90 29.98 -2.87
N THR A 108 33.15 31.25 -3.21
CA THR A 108 32.87 32.40 -2.35
C THR A 108 32.26 33.53 -3.16
N TYR A 109 31.50 34.40 -2.51
CA TYR A 109 31.02 35.63 -3.14
C TYR A 109 32.12 36.70 -3.05
N TYR A 110 32.93 36.83 -4.12
CA TYR A 110 34.06 37.78 -4.19
C TYR A 110 34.99 37.73 -2.95
N GLY A 111 35.27 36.52 -2.44
CA GLY A 111 36.12 36.30 -1.27
C GLY A 111 35.39 36.27 0.07
N GLN A 112 34.09 36.60 0.12
CA GLN A 112 33.27 36.47 1.31
C GLN A 112 32.48 35.15 1.29
N PRO A 113 32.43 34.38 2.39
CA PRO A 113 31.56 33.22 2.48
C PRO A 113 30.09 33.67 2.44
N LEU A 114 29.25 32.93 1.71
CA LEU A 114 27.81 33.25 1.59
C LEU A 114 27.12 33.17 2.96
N TYR A 115 27.50 32.17 3.76
CA TYR A 115 26.97 31.94 5.10
C TYR A 115 28.05 32.24 6.14
N THR A 116 27.79 33.25 6.98
CA THR A 116 28.73 33.71 8.01
C THR A 116 28.48 33.08 9.37
N THR A 117 27.27 32.59 9.63
CA THR A 117 26.81 32.09 10.94
C THR A 117 27.04 30.60 11.14
N VAL A 118 27.30 29.86 10.06
CA VAL A 118 27.23 28.39 10.06
C VAL A 118 28.55 27.73 10.48
N GLY A 119 29.65 28.48 10.48
CA GLY A 119 30.97 27.97 10.87
C GLY A 119 31.47 26.89 9.91
N ASP A 120 31.93 25.76 10.45
CA ASP A 120 32.50 24.65 9.69
C ASP A 120 31.46 23.61 9.24
N ASN A 121 30.16 23.85 9.47
CA ASN A 121 29.11 22.91 9.07
C ASN A 121 28.88 22.94 7.55
N ILE A 122 28.55 21.78 6.99
CA ILE A 122 28.18 21.65 5.57
C ILE A 122 26.75 22.15 5.41
N ILE A 123 26.53 22.96 4.38
CA ILE A 123 25.21 23.42 3.97
C ILE A 123 24.91 22.75 2.65
N ASP A 124 23.79 22.05 2.59
CA ASP A 124 23.36 21.45 1.35
C ASP A 124 22.89 22.55 0.38
N PRO A 125 23.38 22.53 -0.87
CA PRO A 125 22.95 23.46 -1.88
C PRO A 125 21.49 23.23 -2.21
N TYR A 126 20.84 24.26 -2.73
CA TYR A 126 19.50 24.08 -3.27
C TYR A 126 19.53 23.17 -4.51
N SER A 127 18.41 22.53 -4.84
CA SER A 127 18.26 21.70 -6.04
C SER A 127 18.75 22.39 -7.32
N PHE A 128 18.42 23.67 -7.51
CA PHE A 128 18.89 24.43 -8.69
C PHE A 128 20.39 24.67 -8.72
N GLU A 129 21.06 24.76 -7.55
CA GLU A 129 22.51 24.92 -7.46
C GLU A 129 23.21 23.58 -7.71
N TYR A 130 22.65 22.49 -7.20
CA TYR A 130 23.16 21.13 -7.42
C TYR A 130 23.07 20.72 -8.89
N TYR A 131 21.93 20.99 -9.55
CA TYR A 131 21.69 20.64 -10.95
C TYR A 131 22.09 21.72 -11.97
N ALA A 132 22.70 22.84 -11.56
CA ALA A 132 23.06 23.96 -12.43
C ALA A 132 23.83 23.55 -13.71
N HIS A 133 24.70 22.55 -13.58
CA HIS A 133 25.54 22.01 -14.65
C HIS A 133 25.28 20.52 -14.91
N ALA A 134 24.11 20.02 -14.50
CA ALA A 134 23.69 18.66 -14.78
C ALA A 134 23.20 18.49 -16.22
N HIS A 135 23.04 17.25 -16.67
CA HIS A 135 22.47 17.00 -17.99
C HIS A 135 20.97 17.39 -17.98
N PRO A 136 20.39 17.93 -19.07
CA PRO A 136 18.98 18.33 -19.09
C PRO A 136 17.99 17.22 -18.69
N ASN A 137 18.32 15.96 -18.99
CA ASN A 137 17.50 14.82 -18.56
C ASN A 137 17.47 14.63 -17.03
N ASP A 138 18.47 15.14 -16.32
CA ASP A 138 18.56 15.04 -14.86
C ASP A 138 17.70 16.10 -14.16
N GLU A 139 17.24 17.13 -14.89
CA GLU A 139 16.38 18.20 -14.38
C GLU A 139 15.06 17.65 -13.80
N TYR A 140 14.54 16.56 -14.38
CA TYR A 140 13.35 15.87 -13.85
C TYR A 140 13.51 15.42 -12.40
N TRP A 141 14.75 15.09 -11.98
CA TRP A 141 15.05 14.63 -10.63
C TRP A 141 15.19 15.75 -9.61
N MET A 142 15.18 17.02 -10.01
CA MET A 142 15.25 18.16 -9.09
C MET A 142 14.15 18.11 -8.02
N GLN A 143 12.94 17.68 -8.39
CA GLN A 143 11.82 17.56 -7.45
C GLN A 143 12.08 16.55 -6.33
N THR A 144 12.89 15.53 -6.62
CA THR A 144 13.24 14.51 -5.64
C THR A 144 14.35 14.96 -4.70
N TYR A 145 15.22 15.86 -5.14
CA TYR A 145 16.34 16.36 -4.33
C TYR A 145 15.86 17.01 -3.03
N ASP A 146 14.91 17.95 -3.13
CA ASP A 146 14.35 18.66 -1.98
C ASP A 146 13.56 17.75 -1.01
N PHE A 147 13.19 16.55 -1.45
CA PHE A 147 12.55 15.54 -0.59
C PHE A 147 13.57 14.71 0.20
N TRP A 148 14.78 14.54 -0.34
CA TRP A 148 15.80 13.64 0.20
C TRP A 148 16.93 14.35 0.96
N MET A 149 17.08 15.66 0.77
CA MET A 149 18.00 16.55 1.50
C MET A 149 17.22 17.38 2.52
#